data_AF-A0A6I0SMF7-F1
#
_entry.id   AF-A0A6I0SMF7-F1
#
_cell.length_a   1.000
_cell.length_b   1.000
_cell.length_c   1.000
_cell.angle_alpha   90.00
_cell.angle_beta   90.00
_cell.angle_gamma   90.00
#
_symmetry.space_group_name_H-M   'P 1'
#
loop_
_entity.id
_entity.type
_entity.pdbx_description
1 polymer ?
#
loop_
_entity_poly.entity_id
_entity_poly.type
_entity_poly.pdbx_seq_one_letter_code
_entity_poly.pdbx_strand_id
1 'polypeptide(L)'
;MYFRANLKYPTVNELWDYCWKITNEVNDNTFLSFDDFDKAAYKNVSGREELLQHLSLYKKEISFQFKKGAMFVLWKNKKWFKIEFDLGEMIADNGYKFVYFYDMQGNYSLDFDYEEDFQKIRKEVRDKCVPDTTLWSEFHTCLLRFDRIKGYQLYYPSKNKIKENIYLKELGCALDNFLLNRNLQMIQFVTNLPQSYLYK
;
A
#
# COMPACT_ATOMS: atom_id res chain seq x y z
N MET A 1 -11.02 -1.84 -8.98
CA MET A 1 -9.66 -1.28 -9.00
C MET A 1 -9.18 -1.20 -7.56
N TYR A 2 -8.22 -2.02 -7.19
CA TYR A 2 -7.53 -1.87 -5.91
C TYR A 2 -6.65 -0.64 -6.00
N PHE A 3 -6.62 0.21 -4.99
CA PHE A 3 -5.81 1.43 -4.99
C PHE A 3 -4.93 1.46 -3.74
N ARG A 4 -3.70 1.95 -3.88
CA ARG A 4 -2.76 2.04 -2.76
C ARG A 4 -3.36 2.89 -1.64
N ALA A 5 -3.26 2.43 -0.40
CA ALA A 5 -3.76 3.17 0.75
C ALA A 5 -2.83 4.35 1.09
N ASN A 6 -2.81 5.37 0.23
CA ASN A 6 -2.04 6.60 0.44
C ASN A 6 -2.53 7.35 1.68
N LEU A 7 -1.59 8.01 2.36
CA LEU A 7 -1.90 8.91 3.48
C LEU A 7 -2.48 10.25 3.03
N LYS A 8 -2.05 10.73 1.87
CA LYS A 8 -2.63 11.88 1.16
C LYS A 8 -3.52 11.42 0.01
N TYR A 9 -4.33 12.33 -0.50
CA TYR A 9 -4.97 12.13 -1.80
C TYR A 9 -3.89 11.88 -2.86
N PRO A 10 -4.04 10.85 -3.71
CA PRO A 10 -3.19 10.78 -4.87
C PRO A 10 -3.38 12.03 -5.72
N THR A 11 -2.31 12.45 -6.36
CA THR A 11 -2.43 13.37 -7.49
C THR A 11 -3.06 12.61 -8.68
N VAL A 12 -3.60 13.35 -9.64
CA VAL A 12 -4.11 12.74 -10.88
C VAL A 12 -3.00 11.97 -11.60
N ASN A 13 -1.74 12.45 -11.52
CA ASN A 13 -0.58 11.74 -12.04
C ASN A 13 -0.34 10.42 -11.31
N GLU A 14 -0.34 10.41 -9.98
CA GLU A 14 -0.11 9.18 -9.21
C GLU A 14 -1.19 8.13 -9.49
N LEU A 15 -2.45 8.54 -9.71
CA LEU A 15 -3.50 7.64 -10.15
C LEU A 15 -3.28 7.16 -11.60
N TRP A 16 -2.88 8.06 -12.50
CA TRP A 16 -2.56 7.73 -13.89
C TRP A 16 -1.42 6.72 -13.97
N ASP A 17 -0.30 6.98 -13.28
CA ASP A 17 0.88 6.11 -13.24
C ASP A 17 0.51 4.72 -12.68
N TYR A 18 -0.34 4.68 -11.67
CA TYR A 18 -0.83 3.43 -11.10
C TYR A 18 -1.68 2.63 -12.09
N CYS A 19 -2.62 3.29 -12.77
CA CYS A 19 -3.42 2.64 -13.80
C CYS A 19 -2.55 2.15 -14.96
N TRP A 20 -1.57 2.97 -15.37
CA TRP A 20 -0.67 2.67 -16.48
C TRP A 20 0.20 1.47 -16.17
N LYS A 21 0.76 1.40 -14.96
CA LYS A 21 1.55 0.25 -14.50
C LYS A 21 0.75 -1.05 -14.64
N ILE A 22 -0.50 -1.10 -14.19
CA ILE A 22 -1.33 -2.31 -14.32
C ILE A 22 -1.62 -2.63 -15.80
N THR A 23 -1.96 -1.62 -16.60
CA THR A 23 -2.22 -1.79 -18.04
C THR A 23 -1.00 -2.33 -18.77
N ASN A 24 0.19 -1.87 -18.43
CA ASN A 24 1.41 -2.36 -19.06
C ASN A 24 1.86 -3.72 -18.51
N GLU A 25 1.64 -3.99 -17.22
CA GLU A 25 1.93 -5.31 -16.60
C GLU A 25 1.14 -6.44 -17.25
N VAL A 26 -0.14 -6.26 -17.60
CA VAL A 26 -0.92 -7.28 -18.34
C VAL A 26 -0.48 -7.46 -19.80
N ASN A 27 0.43 -6.60 -20.25
CA ASN A 27 1.10 -6.66 -21.53
C ASN A 27 2.60 -6.96 -21.36
N ASP A 28 2.98 -7.64 -20.27
CA ASP A 28 4.35 -8.04 -19.96
C ASP A 28 5.36 -6.88 -19.95
N ASN A 29 4.90 -5.67 -19.62
CA ASN A 29 5.65 -4.42 -19.65
C ASN A 29 6.28 -4.11 -21.01
N THR A 30 5.62 -4.52 -22.10
CA THR A 30 6.13 -4.37 -23.47
C THR A 30 6.21 -2.91 -23.93
N PHE A 31 5.29 -2.05 -23.46
CA PHE A 31 5.15 -0.69 -23.99
C PHE A 31 5.96 0.33 -23.19
N LEU A 32 6.63 1.26 -23.88
CA LEU A 32 7.40 2.33 -23.24
C LEU A 32 6.51 3.47 -22.72
N SER A 33 5.39 3.72 -23.41
CA SER A 33 4.45 4.78 -23.06
C SER A 33 3.00 4.36 -23.35
N PHE A 34 2.05 5.10 -22.75
CA PHE A 34 0.63 4.90 -23.03
C PHE A 34 0.28 5.20 -24.48
N ASP A 35 0.93 6.17 -25.11
CA ASP A 35 0.70 6.49 -26.53
C ASP A 35 1.14 5.34 -27.45
N ASP A 36 2.23 4.66 -27.13
CA ASP A 36 2.68 3.47 -27.87
C ASP A 36 1.67 2.33 -27.73
N PHE A 37 1.18 2.10 -26.51
CA PHE A 37 0.11 1.14 -26.25
C PHE A 37 -1.20 1.51 -26.97
N ASP A 38 -1.57 2.79 -27.01
CA ASP A 38 -2.82 3.23 -27.61
C ASP A 38 -2.84 2.98 -29.12
N LYS A 39 -1.69 3.18 -29.77
CA LYS A 39 -1.47 2.96 -31.21
C LYS A 39 -1.17 1.51 -31.58
N ALA A 40 -0.91 0.63 -30.61
CA ALA A 40 -0.54 -0.75 -30.88
C ALA A 40 -1.69 -1.55 -31.52
N ALA A 41 -1.37 -2.32 -32.56
CA ALA A 41 -2.32 -3.20 -33.23
C ALA A 41 -2.74 -4.41 -32.37
N TYR A 42 -1.84 -4.87 -31.49
CA TYR A 42 -2.07 -5.97 -30.57
C TYR A 42 -1.80 -5.52 -29.14
N LYS A 43 -2.80 -5.66 -28.27
CA LYS A 43 -2.72 -5.32 -26.85
C LYS A 43 -3.75 -6.12 -26.06
N ASN A 44 -3.37 -6.57 -24.88
CA ASN A 44 -4.29 -7.07 -23.88
C ASN A 44 -4.95 -5.89 -23.18
N VAL A 45 -6.28 -5.94 -23.04
CA VAL A 45 -7.05 -4.91 -22.34
C VAL A 45 -7.14 -5.22 -20.85
N SER A 46 -6.83 -4.22 -20.05
CA SER A 46 -6.89 -4.24 -18.58
C SER A 46 -8.20 -3.69 -18.02
N GLY A 47 -9.04 -3.07 -18.86
CA GLY A 47 -10.28 -2.40 -18.48
C GLY A 47 -10.05 -1.04 -17.81
N ARG A 48 -8.87 -0.44 -17.99
CA ARG A 48 -8.46 0.85 -17.40
C ARG A 48 -8.09 1.89 -18.46
N GLU A 49 -8.14 1.52 -19.73
CA GLU A 49 -7.67 2.31 -20.87
C GLU A 49 -8.48 3.61 -21.02
N GLU A 50 -9.82 3.51 -20.92
CA GLU A 50 -10.70 4.69 -20.96
C GLU A 50 -10.39 5.63 -19.80
N LEU A 51 -10.16 5.09 -18.60
CA LEU A 51 -9.78 5.89 -17.44
C LEU A 51 -8.42 6.58 -17.65
N LEU A 52 -7.43 5.87 -18.22
CA LEU A 52 -6.12 6.44 -18.53
C LEU A 52 -6.20 7.59 -19.53
N GLN A 53 -6.96 7.41 -20.61
CA GLN A 53 -7.21 8.48 -21.58
C GLN A 53 -7.88 9.67 -20.90
N HIS A 54 -8.90 9.42 -20.09
CA HIS A 54 -9.64 10.49 -19.42
C HIS A 54 -8.80 11.25 -18.39
N LEU A 55 -7.99 10.54 -17.59
CA LEU A 55 -7.07 11.15 -16.62
C LEU A 55 -6.01 12.02 -17.31
N SER A 56 -5.56 11.62 -18.51
CA SER A 56 -4.62 12.40 -19.32
C SER A 56 -5.27 13.70 -19.84
N LEU A 57 -6.46 13.59 -20.43
CA LEU A 57 -7.16 14.71 -21.09
C LEU A 57 -7.71 15.75 -20.09
N TYR A 58 -8.28 15.30 -18.97
CA TYR A 58 -9.08 16.15 -18.07
C TYR A 58 -8.40 16.39 -16.72
N LYS A 59 -7.06 16.32 -16.67
CA LYS A 59 -6.28 16.39 -15.42
C LYS A 59 -6.64 17.57 -14.51
N LYS A 60 -6.93 18.75 -15.06
CA LYS A 60 -7.28 19.96 -14.29
C LYS A 60 -8.72 19.96 -13.76
N GLU A 61 -9.56 19.09 -14.29
CA GLU A 61 -10.99 19.00 -13.96
C GLU A 61 -11.30 17.83 -13.00
N ILE A 62 -10.28 17.02 -12.71
CA ILE A 62 -10.39 15.85 -11.84
C ILE A 62 -9.89 16.19 -10.44
N SER A 63 -10.67 15.81 -9.44
CA SER A 63 -10.31 15.94 -8.03
C SER A 63 -10.75 14.71 -7.23
N PHE A 64 -10.24 14.58 -6.00
CA PHE A 64 -10.47 13.41 -5.15
C PHE A 64 -11.14 13.79 -3.83
N GLN A 65 -12.00 12.90 -3.33
CA GLN A 65 -12.62 13.04 -2.02
C GLN A 65 -12.66 11.70 -1.28
N PHE A 66 -12.17 11.63 -0.04
CA PHE A 66 -12.22 10.43 0.79
C PHE A 66 -13.43 10.52 1.71
N LYS A 67 -14.28 9.49 1.69
CA LYS A 67 -15.42 9.40 2.60
C LYS A 67 -15.71 7.95 2.95
N LYS A 68 -15.75 7.64 4.25
CA LYS A 68 -16.08 6.31 4.81
C LYS A 68 -15.24 5.16 4.20
N GLY A 69 -13.91 5.33 4.13
CA GLY A 69 -13.01 4.29 3.63
C GLY A 69 -13.06 4.05 2.11
N ALA A 70 -13.60 5.01 1.35
CA ALA A 70 -13.60 4.99 -0.11
C ALA A 70 -13.09 6.31 -0.68
N MET A 71 -12.46 6.23 -1.85
CA MET A 71 -12.02 7.39 -2.62
C MET A 71 -13.04 7.64 -3.73
N PHE A 72 -13.57 8.85 -3.79
CA PHE A 72 -14.44 9.31 -4.86
C PHE A 72 -13.61 10.13 -5.83
N VAL A 73 -13.68 9.76 -7.11
CA VAL A 73 -13.11 10.54 -8.21
C VAL A 73 -14.19 11.47 -8.71
N LEU A 74 -13.92 12.78 -8.65
CA LEU A 74 -14.82 13.82 -9.11
C LEU A 74 -14.32 14.34 -10.45
N TRP A 75 -15.22 14.51 -11.41
CA TRP A 75 -14.96 15.21 -12.66
C TRP A 75 -15.87 16.43 -12.74
N LYS A 76 -15.31 17.63 -12.94
CA LYS A 76 -16.04 18.91 -12.89
C LYS A 76 -16.90 19.03 -11.62
N ASN A 77 -16.34 18.62 -10.48
CA ASN A 77 -16.99 18.56 -9.17
C ASN A 77 -18.21 17.62 -9.06
N LYS A 78 -18.48 16.79 -10.08
CA LYS A 78 -19.50 15.74 -10.04
C LYS A 78 -18.84 14.40 -9.77
N LYS A 79 -19.48 13.56 -8.95
CA LYS A 79 -19.00 12.19 -8.72
C LYS A 79 -19.00 11.42 -10.03
N TRP A 80 -17.82 10.98 -10.43
CA TRP A 80 -17.65 10.19 -11.63
C TRP A 80 -17.64 8.70 -11.29
N PHE A 81 -16.73 8.26 -10.42
CA PHE A 81 -16.73 6.90 -9.91
C PHE A 81 -16.16 6.81 -8.49
N LYS A 82 -16.37 5.65 -7.87
CA LYS A 82 -15.91 5.31 -6.52
C LYS A 82 -14.86 4.21 -6.64
N ILE A 83 -13.75 4.39 -5.93
CA ILE A 83 -12.77 3.35 -5.67
C ILE A 83 -13.00 2.86 -4.24
N GLU A 84 -13.42 1.61 -4.12
CA GLU A 84 -13.55 0.91 -2.84
C GLU A 84 -12.22 0.27 -2.44
N PHE A 85 -11.93 0.29 -1.14
CA PHE A 85 -10.76 -0.37 -0.56
C PHE A 85 -11.21 -1.64 0.14
N ASP A 86 -11.30 -2.75 -0.59
CA ASP A 86 -11.36 -4.06 0.05
C ASP A 86 -9.94 -4.49 0.40
N LEU A 87 -9.49 -4.11 1.61
CA LEU A 87 -8.16 -4.47 2.09
C LEU A 87 -7.99 -5.98 2.23
N GLY A 88 -9.07 -6.73 2.48
CA GLY A 88 -8.99 -8.18 2.63
C GLY A 88 -8.67 -8.86 1.30
N GLU A 89 -9.45 -8.53 0.27
CA GLU A 89 -9.25 -9.04 -1.10
C GLU A 89 -7.90 -8.61 -1.67
N MET A 90 -7.52 -7.35 -1.45
CA MET A 90 -6.21 -6.82 -1.86
C MET A 90 -5.03 -7.59 -1.29
N ILE A 91 -5.10 -7.93 0.00
CA ILE A 91 -4.04 -8.67 0.66
C ILE A 91 -4.06 -10.14 0.22
N ALA A 92 -5.24 -10.72 -0.05
CA ALA A 92 -5.36 -12.09 -0.56
C ALA A 92 -4.73 -12.24 -1.97
N ASP A 93 -4.99 -11.28 -2.87
CA ASP A 93 -4.53 -11.34 -4.25
C ASP A 93 -3.02 -11.09 -4.41
N ASN A 94 -2.43 -10.22 -3.56
CA ASN A 94 -1.04 -9.76 -3.75
C ASN A 94 -0.36 -9.29 -2.45
N GLY A 95 -0.59 -9.98 -1.33
CA GLY A 95 -0.18 -9.56 0.01
C GLY A 95 1.31 -9.24 0.23
N TYR A 96 2.21 -9.77 -0.59
CA TYR A 96 3.65 -9.47 -0.52
C TYR A 96 4.01 -8.10 -1.12
N LYS A 97 3.15 -7.47 -1.94
CA LYS A 97 3.39 -6.16 -2.59
C LYS A 97 2.90 -4.95 -1.75
N PHE A 98 2.78 -5.10 -0.43
CA PHE A 98 2.17 -4.09 0.45
C PHE A 98 3.14 -3.34 1.36
N VAL A 99 4.44 -3.38 1.06
CA VAL A 99 5.42 -2.53 1.76
C VAL A 99 5.44 -1.15 1.12
N TYR A 100 5.12 -0.12 1.90
CA TYR A 100 5.09 1.26 1.45
C TYR A 100 5.76 2.16 2.46
N PHE A 101 6.59 3.07 1.98
CA PHE A 101 7.31 4.05 2.78
C PHE A 101 6.76 5.44 2.52
N TYR A 102 6.61 6.25 3.55
CA TYR A 102 6.09 7.60 3.45
C TYR A 102 6.96 8.62 4.18
N ASP A 103 7.10 9.79 3.58
CA ASP A 103 7.68 10.96 4.23
C ASP A 103 6.70 11.61 5.24
N MET A 104 7.15 12.68 5.88
CA MET A 104 6.37 13.41 6.87
C MET A 104 5.10 14.07 6.29
N GLN A 105 5.09 14.37 4.99
CA GLN A 105 3.93 14.92 4.28
C GLN A 105 2.97 13.84 3.79
N GLY A 106 3.31 12.56 3.97
CA GLY A 106 2.53 11.43 3.51
C GLY A 106 2.71 11.11 2.02
N ASN A 107 3.74 11.66 1.37
CA ASN A 107 4.14 11.25 0.03
C ASN A 107 4.82 9.88 0.11
N TYR A 108 4.56 9.03 -0.87
CA TYR A 108 5.12 7.69 -0.92
C TYR A 108 6.50 7.68 -1.60
N SER A 109 7.40 6.80 -1.16
CA SER A 109 8.68 6.53 -1.82
C SER A 109 8.66 5.17 -2.52
N LEU A 110 9.29 5.08 -3.70
CA LEU A 110 9.40 3.88 -4.55
C LEU A 110 10.80 3.26 -4.54
N ASP A 111 11.61 3.54 -3.53
CA ASP A 111 12.97 3.03 -3.48
C ASP A 111 12.99 1.52 -3.18
N PHE A 112 13.43 0.72 -4.15
CA PHE A 112 13.48 -0.74 -4.07
C PHE A 112 14.48 -1.23 -3.01
N ASP A 113 15.54 -0.47 -2.76
CA ASP A 113 16.57 -0.84 -1.78
C ASP A 113 16.01 -0.86 -0.34
N TYR A 114 14.91 -0.13 -0.10
CA TYR A 114 14.28 -0.05 1.22
C TYR A 114 13.52 -1.32 1.59
N GLU A 115 12.96 -2.01 0.60
CA GLU A 115 12.18 -3.21 0.87
C GLU A 115 13.08 -4.37 1.32
N GLU A 116 14.21 -4.60 0.65
CA GLU A 116 15.14 -5.67 1.03
C GLU A 116 15.70 -5.48 2.44
N ASP A 117 16.13 -4.26 2.77
CA ASP A 117 16.64 -3.93 4.10
C ASP A 117 15.55 -4.08 5.18
N PHE A 118 14.31 -3.68 4.87
CA PHE A 118 13.18 -3.91 5.76
C PHE A 118 12.95 -5.42 6.01
N GLN A 119 13.03 -6.27 4.98
CA GLN A 119 12.87 -7.72 5.16
C GLN A 119 13.97 -8.31 6.04
N LYS A 120 15.22 -7.84 5.91
CA LYS A 120 16.35 -8.26 6.77
C LYS A 120 16.09 -7.89 8.24
N ILE A 121 15.74 -6.63 8.51
CA ILE A 121 15.42 -6.15 9.87
C ILE A 121 14.29 -6.97 10.48
N ARG A 122 13.21 -7.21 9.71
CA ARG A 122 12.06 -7.97 10.17
C ARG A 122 12.44 -9.41 10.54
N LYS A 123 13.27 -10.06 9.72
CA LYS A 123 13.77 -11.41 9.99
C LYS A 123 14.61 -11.44 11.26
N GLU A 124 15.58 -10.54 11.39
CA GLU A 124 16.46 -10.46 12.56
C GLU A 124 15.70 -10.25 13.87
N VAL A 125 14.70 -9.36 13.88
CA VAL A 125 13.86 -9.13 15.07
C VAL A 125 12.97 -10.34 15.36
N ARG A 126 12.40 -10.96 14.32
CA ARG A 126 11.59 -12.17 14.49
C ARG A 126 12.39 -13.30 15.13
N ASP A 127 13.58 -13.57 14.62
CA ASP A 127 14.45 -14.65 15.10
C ASP A 127 14.90 -14.42 16.56
N LYS A 128 14.96 -13.17 17.02
CA LYS A 128 15.27 -12.80 18.41
C LYS A 128 14.07 -12.91 19.36
N CYS A 129 12.88 -12.55 18.89
CA CYS A 129 11.75 -12.25 19.77
C CYS A 129 10.62 -13.28 19.74
N VAL A 130 10.54 -14.11 18.69
CA VAL A 130 9.45 -15.05 18.49
C VAL A 130 9.94 -16.47 18.81
N PRO A 131 9.58 -17.05 19.97
CA PRO A 131 10.02 -18.38 20.35
C PRO A 131 9.41 -19.46 19.43
N ASP A 132 10.06 -20.61 19.31
CA ASP A 132 9.60 -21.73 18.48
C ASP A 132 8.18 -22.23 18.85
N THR A 133 7.75 -22.02 20.10
CA THR A 133 6.40 -22.38 20.56
C THR A 133 5.28 -21.62 19.85
N THR A 134 5.60 -20.49 19.20
CA THR A 134 4.64 -19.71 18.40
C THR A 134 4.27 -20.39 17.06
N LEU A 135 4.96 -21.47 16.68
CA LEU A 135 4.67 -22.26 15.46
C LEU A 135 3.26 -22.90 15.46
N TRP A 136 2.67 -23.11 16.64
CA TRP A 136 1.34 -23.74 16.79
C TRP A 136 0.19 -22.72 16.95
N SER A 137 0.48 -21.42 16.86
CA SER A 137 -0.54 -20.38 17.01
C SER A 137 -1.33 -20.20 15.72
N GLU A 138 -2.63 -19.89 15.84
CA GLU A 138 -3.39 -19.34 14.71
C GLU A 138 -2.86 -17.94 14.38
N PHE A 139 -2.45 -17.75 13.13
CA PHE A 139 -1.98 -16.47 12.62
C PHE A 139 -3.06 -15.74 11.85
N HIS A 140 -3.09 -14.42 12.00
CA HIS A 140 -3.97 -13.54 11.24
C HIS A 140 -3.14 -12.59 10.38
N THR A 141 -3.50 -12.50 9.12
CA THR A 141 -2.92 -11.52 8.20
C THR A 141 -3.36 -10.12 8.62
N CYS A 142 -2.37 -9.26 8.83
CA CYS A 142 -2.55 -7.92 9.36
C CYS A 142 -1.92 -6.89 8.42
N LEU A 143 -2.62 -5.78 8.19
CA LEU A 143 -2.05 -4.57 7.60
C LEU A 143 -1.66 -3.62 8.73
N LEU A 144 -0.36 -3.46 8.93
CA LEU A 144 0.19 -2.54 9.91
C LEU A 144 0.71 -1.28 9.26
N ARG A 145 0.61 -0.18 9.97
CA ARG A 145 1.41 1.01 9.75
C ARG A 145 2.19 1.33 11.01
N PHE A 146 3.48 1.56 10.86
CA PHE A 146 4.31 2.14 11.91
C PHE A 146 4.59 3.58 11.53
N ASP A 147 4.24 4.49 12.45
CA ASP A 147 4.55 5.91 12.39
C ASP A 147 5.54 6.21 13.52
N ARG A 148 6.64 6.89 13.22
CA ARG A 148 7.69 7.19 14.22
C ARG A 148 7.18 7.97 15.44
N ILE A 149 6.12 8.78 15.27
CA ILE A 149 5.51 9.57 16.35
C ILE A 149 4.36 8.81 17.00
N LYS A 150 3.51 8.14 16.21
CA LYS A 150 2.26 7.54 16.70
C LYS A 150 2.36 6.05 17.02
N GLY A 151 3.49 5.41 16.73
CA GLY A 151 3.68 3.96 16.86
C GLY A 151 2.86 3.16 15.85
N TYR A 152 2.48 1.93 16.22
CA TYR A 152 1.72 1.03 15.35
C TYR A 152 0.23 1.36 15.29
N GLN A 153 -0.34 1.32 14.09
CA GLN A 153 -1.77 1.27 13.84
C GLN A 153 -2.13 0.02 13.03
N LEU A 154 -3.26 -0.60 13.39
CA LEU A 154 -3.86 -1.71 12.66
C LEU A 154 -4.91 -1.20 11.69
N TYR A 155 -4.75 -1.48 10.40
CA TYR A 155 -5.71 -1.13 9.36
C TYR A 155 -6.55 -2.32 8.91
N TYR A 156 -5.99 -3.53 9.01
CA TYR A 156 -6.69 -4.78 8.76
C TYR A 156 -6.18 -5.85 9.74
N PRO A 157 -7.06 -6.67 10.35
CA PRO A 157 -8.52 -6.53 10.32
C PRO A 157 -8.99 -5.28 11.10
N SER A 158 -9.93 -4.53 10.52
CA SER A 158 -10.34 -3.21 11.02
C SER A 158 -11.11 -3.23 12.35
N LYS A 159 -11.61 -4.39 12.76
CA LYS A 159 -12.35 -4.59 14.02
C LYS A 159 -11.46 -4.94 15.20
N ASN A 160 -10.16 -5.06 14.98
CA ASN A 160 -9.22 -5.47 16.01
C ASN A 160 -8.29 -4.31 16.41
N LYS A 161 -7.60 -4.52 17.52
CA LYS A 161 -6.50 -3.69 18.01
C LYS A 161 -5.29 -4.57 18.31
N ILE A 162 -4.11 -3.95 18.33
CA ILE A 162 -2.84 -4.60 18.62
C ILE A 162 -2.59 -4.56 20.11
N LYS A 163 -2.29 -5.70 20.71
CA LYS A 163 -1.76 -5.77 22.09
C LYS A 163 -0.28 -5.47 22.09
N GLU A 164 0.19 -4.90 23.19
CA GLU A 164 1.62 -4.81 23.47
C GLU A 164 2.24 -6.19 23.45
N ASN A 165 3.33 -6.33 22.69
CA ASN A 165 4.11 -7.55 22.61
C ASN A 165 5.57 -7.21 22.30
N ILE A 166 6.48 -8.06 22.76
CA ILE A 166 7.92 -7.82 22.65
C ILE A 166 8.38 -7.73 21.19
N TYR A 167 7.83 -8.57 20.30
CA TYR A 167 8.18 -8.58 18.89
C TYR A 167 7.90 -7.23 18.21
N LEU A 168 6.68 -6.69 18.35
CA LEU A 168 6.34 -5.39 17.77
C LEU A 168 7.09 -4.25 18.46
N LYS A 169 7.37 -4.34 19.76
CA LYS A 169 8.18 -3.31 20.44
C LYS A 169 9.59 -3.23 19.84
N GLU A 170 10.28 -4.36 19.74
CA GLU A 170 11.64 -4.43 19.18
C GLU A 170 11.65 -4.07 17.69
N LEU A 171 10.64 -4.52 16.93
CA LEU A 171 10.50 -4.15 15.53
C LEU A 171 10.28 -2.64 15.38
N GLY A 172 9.46 -2.04 16.24
CA GLY A 172 9.21 -0.60 16.25
C GLY A 172 10.48 0.20 16.49
N CYS A 173 11.33 -0.22 17.44
CA CYS A 173 12.63 0.41 17.67
C CYS A 173 13.56 0.30 16.45
N ALA A 174 13.62 -0.86 15.80
CA ALA A 174 14.42 -1.04 14.59
C ALA A 174 13.89 -0.20 13.42
N LEU A 175 12.56 -0.14 13.26
CA LEU A 175 11.91 0.66 12.22
C LEU A 175 12.09 2.15 12.44
N ASP A 176 12.06 2.65 13.67
CA ASP A 176 12.29 4.08 13.94
C ASP A 176 13.68 4.52 13.44
N ASN A 177 14.72 3.74 13.76
CA ASN A 177 16.08 3.98 13.27
C ASN A 177 16.16 3.86 11.74
N PHE A 178 15.56 2.81 11.17
CA PHE A 178 15.56 2.59 9.72
C PHE A 178 14.94 3.76 8.95
N LEU A 179 13.79 4.26 9.43
CA LEU A 179 13.05 5.36 8.82
C LEU A 179 13.76 6.71 9.03
N LEU A 180 14.28 6.97 10.24
CA LEU A 180 15.04 8.18 10.54
C LEU A 180 16.24 8.34 9.59
N ASN A 181 17.02 7.29 9.39
CA ASN A 181 18.21 7.31 8.53
C ASN A 181 17.90 7.51 7.05
N ARG A 182 16.63 7.38 6.65
CA ARG A 182 16.14 7.53 5.27
C ARG A 182 15.25 8.75 5.07
N ASN A 183 15.15 9.63 6.08
CA ASN A 183 14.24 10.78 6.09
C ASN A 183 12.77 10.39 5.83
N LEU A 184 12.36 9.22 6.31
CA LEU A 184 10.99 8.72 6.24
C LEU A 184 10.29 8.88 7.60
N GLN A 185 8.96 8.97 7.56
CA GLN A 185 8.11 9.09 8.74
C GLN A 185 7.32 7.80 9.03
N MET A 186 6.92 7.07 7.99
CA MET A 186 6.03 5.93 8.15
C MET A 186 6.41 4.77 7.23
N ILE A 187 6.13 3.57 7.68
CA ILE A 187 6.08 2.36 6.85
C ILE A 187 4.74 1.67 7.04
N GLN A 188 4.12 1.23 5.94
CA GLN A 188 2.99 0.33 5.95
C GLN A 188 3.43 -1.01 5.36
N PHE A 189 3.02 -2.11 5.98
CA PHE A 189 3.37 -3.44 5.52
C PHE A 189 2.36 -4.49 5.98
N VAL A 190 2.28 -5.59 5.23
CA VAL A 190 1.51 -6.77 5.61
C VAL A 190 2.38 -7.71 6.44
N THR A 191 1.82 -8.21 7.54
CA THR A 191 2.45 -9.21 8.38
C THR A 191 1.45 -10.19 8.96
N ASN A 192 1.89 -11.41 9.23
CA ASN A 192 1.11 -12.37 9.99
C ASN A 192 1.47 -12.21 11.47
N LEU A 193 0.46 -11.99 12.31
CA LEU A 193 0.62 -11.93 13.76
C LEU A 193 -0.16 -13.08 14.42
N PRO A 194 0.34 -13.66 15.51
CA PRO A 194 -0.43 -14.59 16.32
C PRO A 194 -1.73 -13.94 16.79
N GLN A 195 -2.83 -14.70 16.83
CA GLN A 195 -4.12 -14.21 17.32
C GLN A 195 -4.03 -13.67 18.74
N SER A 196 -3.11 -14.18 19.57
CA SER A 196 -2.87 -13.70 20.92
C SER A 196 -2.47 -12.22 20.97
N TYR A 197 -1.87 -11.69 19.89
CA TYR A 197 -1.44 -10.29 19.77
C TYR A 197 -2.56 -9.36 19.33
N LEU A 198 -3.75 -9.89 19.04
CA LEU A 198 -4.91 -9.13 18.63
C LEU A 198 -6.03 -9.21 19.69
N TYR A 199 -6.84 -8.18 19.77
CA TYR A 199 -8.10 -8.18 20.52
C TYR A 199 -9.17 -7.37 19.80
N LYS A 200 -10.44 -7.61 20.13
CA LYS A 200 -11.58 -6.83 19.63
C LYS A 200 -11.75 -5.54 20.41
#